data_AF-A0ABD3PYL3-F1
#
_entry.id   AF-A0ABD3PYL3-F1
#
_cell.length_a   1.000
_cell.length_b   1.000
_cell.length_c   1.000
_cell.angle_alpha   90.00
_cell.angle_beta   90.00
_cell.angle_gamma   90.00
#
_symmetry.space_group_name_H-M   'P 1'
#
loop_
_entity.id
_entity.type
_entity.pdbx_description
1 polymer ?
#
loop_
_entity_poly.entity_id
_entity_poly.type
_entity_poly.pdbx_seq_one_letter_code
_entity_poly.pdbx_strand_id
1 'polypeptide(L)'
;MTLRRFNSRETLDADDEIAGSGPVAINGHANSHQEQSDTEEEFGINLPHSTHSLLFTEPVLSLPFWFAASTASLSFFVMILALINNRSGSTENNVYSVPVNVSPAVRASQYCDCIVKMRLFYYNSGPALLMEEEIPTGIYLLRRIPKLSLKTAHINYKKFVASSIVRIIIGYTFLVNAFLVIVQGDRVLDIFYDMLALGFVEQLDDFSFQLATIDVFGKRMKRATTKKCFRAEFPHQSIGRGKGLSIFLKTLYFFNLLVFLSLLSVVSLQQKRGFFNCKSITVTFGNDIWEEAVVKTTNGYSEAMLVYSFFNGVYEQKGSQDGRPVYIEQNKFDNTPYIDKVGAEIKYCGKLQAWVFTHENIKKSTSDESECPWLLKAHSLGYDLLDVPSDSWSVWVGTISQTEVSIACNTCNENVDCNLNGECLNGVCECDTSDNSVHLFGLHCEHKLKEQCTALKDNDNQTWSVAPLPDKSLFTAYGRPLYGWYGSSSNKFNLTGNDSLYMVYSGSRYLGIVFKETRFQDVNFWQSTASDYHPFWSVELNKTVFVSAPTTETTPVGVDFFEMGEQGEQYGPFGVLYPMQYPPGRGYFYCVGP
;
A
#
# COMPACT_ATOMS: atom_id res chain seq x y z
N MET A 1 16.32 20.73 -33.44
CA MET A 1 14.89 20.43 -33.63
C MET A 1 14.14 21.26 -32.59
N THR A 2 13.51 22.34 -33.04
CA THR A 2 13.14 23.50 -32.21
C THR A 2 11.64 23.43 -31.89
N LEU A 3 11.28 23.28 -30.62
CA LEU A 3 9.89 23.21 -30.16
C LEU A 3 9.32 24.63 -29.96
N ARG A 4 8.34 24.99 -30.81
CA ARG A 4 7.51 26.19 -30.68
C ARG A 4 6.33 25.92 -29.74
N ARG A 5 6.19 26.75 -28.70
CA ARG A 5 4.97 26.90 -27.88
C ARG A 5 3.89 27.63 -28.69
N PHE A 6 2.67 27.09 -28.70
CA PHE A 6 1.46 27.83 -29.06
C PHE A 6 0.74 28.27 -27.78
N ASN A 7 0.52 29.57 -27.66
CA ASN A 7 -0.31 30.22 -26.66
C ASN A 7 -1.50 30.81 -27.44
N SER A 8 -2.73 30.41 -27.14
CA SER A 8 -3.94 31.08 -27.62
C SER A 8 -4.78 31.48 -26.42
N ARG A 9 -4.87 32.79 -26.24
CA ARG A 9 -5.66 33.52 -25.25
C ARG A 9 -6.84 34.07 -26.04
N GLU A 10 -8.05 33.58 -25.79
CA GLU A 10 -9.28 34.18 -26.33
C GLU A 10 -10.01 34.90 -25.21
N THR A 11 -10.14 36.20 -25.39
CA THR A 11 -10.93 37.16 -24.62
C THR A 11 -12.35 37.16 -25.19
N LEU A 12 -13.34 36.90 -24.33
CA LEU A 12 -14.76 37.10 -24.65
C LEU A 12 -15.20 38.42 -24.00
N ASP A 13 -15.38 39.43 -24.85
CA ASP A 13 -16.09 40.66 -24.53
C ASP A 13 -17.59 40.39 -24.50
N ALA A 14 -18.24 40.91 -23.46
CA ALA A 14 -19.67 41.08 -23.37
C ALA A 14 -20.04 42.41 -24.04
N ASP A 15 -21.16 42.45 -24.78
CA ASP A 15 -22.14 43.53 -24.72
C ASP A 15 -23.39 43.23 -25.60
N ASP A 16 -24.47 43.88 -25.16
CA ASP A 16 -25.71 44.25 -25.86
C ASP A 16 -26.93 43.30 -25.93
N GLU A 17 -27.89 43.66 -25.05
CA GLU A 17 -29.30 43.99 -25.29
C GLU A 17 -30.02 43.41 -26.52
N ILE A 18 -31.22 42.84 -26.29
CA ILE A 18 -32.45 43.22 -27.00
C ILE A 18 -33.67 42.87 -26.12
N ALA A 19 -34.51 43.88 -25.92
CA ALA A 19 -35.84 43.81 -25.32
C ALA A 19 -36.85 43.14 -26.26
N GLY A 20 -37.81 42.40 -25.69
CA GLY A 20 -38.91 41.79 -26.47
C GLY A 20 -39.98 41.16 -25.59
N SER A 21 -40.76 42.00 -24.90
CA SER A 21 -41.97 41.61 -24.17
C SER A 21 -43.16 41.42 -25.11
N GLY A 22 -43.78 40.23 -25.09
CA GLY A 22 -45.10 39.98 -25.67
C GLY A 22 -45.90 39.01 -24.78
N PRO A 23 -47.17 39.29 -24.43
CA PRO A 23 -47.98 38.39 -23.62
C PRO A 23 -48.67 37.35 -24.50
N VAL A 24 -48.41 36.06 -24.27
CA VAL A 24 -49.18 34.98 -24.89
C VAL A 24 -50.28 34.54 -23.93
N ALA A 25 -51.52 34.65 -24.42
CA ALA A 25 -52.74 34.31 -23.74
C ALA A 25 -52.82 32.82 -23.38
N ILE A 26 -53.18 32.55 -22.11
CA ILE A 26 -53.51 31.23 -21.59
C ILE A 26 -54.97 30.95 -21.97
N ASN A 27 -55.19 30.11 -22.99
CA ASN A 27 -56.50 29.50 -23.23
C ASN A 27 -56.52 28.11 -22.60
N GLY A 28 -57.36 27.97 -21.58
CA GLY A 28 -57.67 26.69 -20.96
C GLY A 28 -58.46 25.79 -21.92
N HIS A 29 -58.01 24.54 -22.03
CA HIS A 29 -58.80 23.45 -22.56
C HIS A 29 -58.91 22.38 -21.47
N ALA A 30 -60.07 22.31 -20.83
CA ALA A 30 -60.48 21.19 -20.01
C ALA A 30 -60.71 20.00 -20.95
N ASN A 31 -59.77 19.06 -20.99
CA ASN A 31 -59.96 17.78 -21.67
C ASN A 31 -60.48 16.75 -20.68
N SER A 32 -61.62 16.19 -21.06
CA SER A 32 -62.30 15.05 -20.45
C SER A 32 -61.35 13.89 -20.18
N HIS A 33 -61.38 13.38 -18.95
CA HIS A 33 -60.90 12.06 -18.59
C HIS A 33 -61.67 11.02 -19.41
N GLN A 34 -61.08 10.60 -20.52
CA GLN A 34 -61.47 9.40 -21.24
C GLN A 34 -60.62 8.28 -20.64
N GLU A 35 -61.25 7.35 -19.93
CA GLU A 35 -60.68 6.07 -19.53
C GLU A 35 -60.23 5.35 -20.80
N GLN A 36 -58.97 5.59 -21.18
CA GLN A 36 -58.27 4.83 -22.21
C GLN A 36 -58.02 3.47 -21.57
N SER A 37 -58.87 2.49 -21.91
CA SER A 37 -58.57 1.10 -21.64
C SER A 37 -57.31 0.76 -22.42
N ASP A 38 -56.16 0.79 -21.73
CA ASP A 38 -54.86 0.35 -22.23
C ASP A 38 -55.02 -1.05 -22.79
N THR A 39 -55.31 -1.13 -24.08
CA THR A 39 -55.11 -2.34 -24.87
C THR A 39 -53.61 -2.40 -25.00
N GLU A 40 -52.96 -3.09 -24.06
CA GLU A 40 -51.53 -3.40 -24.10
C GLU A 40 -51.25 -4.01 -25.48
N GLU A 41 -50.76 -3.20 -26.43
CA GLU A 41 -50.21 -3.69 -27.67
C GLU A 41 -49.11 -4.67 -27.27
N GLU A 42 -49.31 -5.96 -27.59
CA GLU A 42 -48.36 -7.02 -27.26
C GLU A 42 -47.07 -6.77 -28.05
N PHE A 43 -46.16 -5.96 -27.49
CA PHE A 43 -44.85 -5.76 -28.07
C PHE A 43 -44.10 -7.10 -28.10
N GLY A 44 -43.82 -7.58 -29.30
CA GLY A 44 -43.00 -8.76 -29.51
C GLY A 44 -41.61 -8.61 -28.90
N ILE A 45 -41.08 -9.69 -28.32
CA ILE A 45 -39.74 -9.67 -27.73
C ILE A 45 -38.71 -9.75 -28.86
N ASN A 46 -37.89 -8.71 -29.01
CA ASN A 46 -36.74 -8.73 -29.91
C ASN A 46 -35.51 -9.32 -29.21
N LEU A 47 -34.64 -10.01 -29.96
CA LEU A 47 -33.35 -10.44 -29.43
C LEU A 47 -32.46 -9.22 -29.19
N PRO A 48 -31.65 -9.19 -28.12
CA PRO A 48 -30.73 -8.10 -27.88
C PRO A 48 -29.72 -7.99 -29.02
N HIS A 49 -29.40 -6.75 -29.40
CA HIS A 49 -28.41 -6.41 -30.41
C HIS A 49 -26.98 -6.49 -29.87
N SER A 50 -26.61 -7.67 -29.37
CA SER A 50 -25.30 -7.98 -28.79
C SER A 50 -24.65 -9.13 -29.56
N THR A 51 -23.32 -9.22 -29.55
CA THR A 51 -22.61 -10.34 -30.16
C THR A 51 -22.97 -11.69 -29.53
N HIS A 52 -23.41 -11.73 -28.26
CA HIS A 52 -23.91 -12.95 -27.64
C HIS A 52 -25.07 -13.56 -28.42
N SER A 53 -25.92 -12.74 -29.05
CA SER A 53 -27.02 -13.24 -29.88
C SER A 53 -26.53 -13.99 -31.13
N LEU A 54 -25.34 -13.67 -31.66
CA LEU A 54 -24.73 -14.38 -32.78
C LEU A 54 -24.26 -15.80 -32.38
N LEU A 55 -23.89 -16.04 -31.12
CA LEU A 55 -23.43 -17.35 -30.65
C LEU A 55 -24.48 -18.44 -30.82
N PHE A 56 -25.76 -18.10 -30.65
CA PHE A 56 -26.84 -19.07 -30.81
C PHE A 56 -27.62 -18.94 -32.11
N THR A 57 -27.60 -17.80 -32.81
CA THR A 57 -28.29 -17.63 -34.10
C THR A 57 -27.48 -18.16 -35.29
N GLU A 58 -26.15 -18.20 -35.20
CA GLU A 58 -25.29 -18.58 -36.33
C GLU A 58 -24.79 -20.05 -36.24
N PRO A 59 -24.48 -20.69 -37.37
CA PRO A 59 -23.94 -22.04 -37.37
C PRO A 59 -22.58 -22.08 -36.66
N VAL A 60 -22.31 -23.20 -35.97
CA VAL A 60 -20.99 -23.41 -35.36
C VAL A 60 -19.96 -23.39 -36.48
N LEU A 61 -18.80 -22.79 -36.23
CA LEU A 61 -17.71 -22.61 -37.21
C LEU A 61 -17.97 -21.61 -38.34
N SER A 62 -19.09 -20.88 -38.30
CA SER A 62 -19.25 -19.73 -39.20
C SER A 62 -18.40 -18.54 -38.76
N LEU A 63 -18.05 -17.66 -39.70
CA LEU A 63 -17.29 -16.45 -39.40
C LEU A 63 -17.99 -15.55 -38.33
N PRO A 64 -19.31 -15.30 -38.39
CA PRO A 64 -20.02 -14.56 -37.34
C PRO A 64 -20.01 -15.22 -35.97
N PHE A 65 -20.09 -16.56 -35.92
CA PHE A 65 -19.99 -17.30 -34.66
C PHE A 65 -18.61 -17.13 -34.03
N TRP A 66 -17.53 -17.28 -34.81
CA TRP A 66 -16.16 -17.09 -34.33
C TRP A 66 -15.89 -15.63 -33.92
N PHE A 67 -16.44 -14.66 -34.63
CA PHE A 67 -16.36 -13.25 -34.26
C PHE A 67 -16.98 -13.02 -32.87
N ALA A 68 -18.23 -13.46 -32.66
CA ALA A 68 -18.89 -13.32 -31.37
C ALA A 68 -18.19 -14.08 -30.24
N ALA A 69 -17.70 -15.29 -30.52
CA ALA A 69 -16.93 -16.07 -29.55
C ALA A 69 -15.62 -15.36 -29.19
N SER A 70 -14.94 -14.76 -30.17
CA SER A 70 -13.70 -14.00 -29.95
C SER A 70 -13.94 -12.73 -29.15
N THR A 71 -15.01 -11.99 -29.44
CA THR A 71 -15.43 -10.80 -28.69
C THR A 71 -15.75 -11.13 -27.24
N ALA A 72 -16.56 -12.16 -26.99
CA ALA A 72 -16.88 -12.62 -25.64
C ALA A 72 -15.63 -13.12 -24.89
N SER A 73 -14.76 -13.86 -25.57
CA SER A 73 -13.49 -14.34 -24.98
C SER A 73 -12.54 -13.19 -24.66
N LEU A 74 -12.48 -12.16 -25.51
CA LEU A 74 -11.66 -10.97 -25.28
C LEU A 74 -12.17 -10.16 -24.09
N SER A 75 -13.48 -9.90 -24.01
CA SER A 75 -14.08 -9.21 -22.86
C SER A 75 -13.81 -9.98 -21.57
N PHE A 76 -14.07 -11.29 -21.55
CA PHE A 76 -13.79 -12.13 -20.39
C PHE A 76 -12.29 -12.15 -20.03
N PHE A 77 -11.40 -12.26 -21.01
CA PHE A 77 -9.95 -12.25 -20.79
C PHE A 77 -9.47 -10.92 -20.18
N VAL A 78 -9.94 -9.77 -20.68
CA VAL A 78 -9.60 -8.46 -20.12
C VAL A 78 -10.09 -8.34 -18.68
N MET A 79 -11.28 -8.86 -18.37
CA MET A 79 -11.81 -8.87 -17.00
C MET A 79 -11.03 -9.78 -16.05
N ILE A 80 -10.49 -10.90 -16.55
CA ILE A 80 -9.58 -11.76 -15.78
C ILE A 80 -8.22 -11.08 -15.58
N LEU A 81 -7.69 -10.40 -16.59
CA LEU A 81 -6.46 -9.61 -16.44
C LEU A 81 -6.64 -8.47 -15.43
N ALA A 82 -7.76 -7.77 -15.46
CA ALA A 82 -8.10 -6.76 -14.45
C ALA A 82 -8.14 -7.37 -13.04
N LEU A 83 -8.74 -8.56 -12.89
CA LEU A 83 -8.81 -9.27 -11.61
C LEU A 83 -7.43 -9.69 -11.10
N ILE A 84 -6.56 -10.15 -11.98
CA ILE A 84 -5.18 -10.53 -11.65
C ILE A 84 -4.36 -9.28 -11.29
N ASN A 85 -4.49 -8.21 -12.06
CA ASN A 85 -3.81 -6.94 -11.81
C ASN A 85 -4.23 -6.33 -10.47
N ASN A 86 -5.52 -6.36 -10.15
CA ASN A 86 -6.03 -5.91 -8.85
C ASN A 86 -5.49 -6.76 -7.68
N ARG A 87 -4.91 -7.93 -7.93
CA ARG A 87 -4.29 -8.77 -6.90
C ARG A 87 -2.78 -8.62 -6.79
N SER A 88 -2.11 -7.90 -7.71
CA SER A 88 -0.63 -7.89 -7.76
C SER A 88 0.05 -7.12 -6.62
N GLY A 89 -0.69 -6.51 -5.70
CA GLY A 89 -0.15 -5.90 -4.47
C GLY A 89 -0.54 -6.65 -3.20
N SER A 90 -0.98 -7.90 -3.30
CA SER A 90 -1.56 -8.63 -2.17
C SER A 90 -0.51 -8.95 -1.13
N THR A 91 -0.81 -8.67 0.15
CA THR A 91 -0.01 -9.16 1.28
C THR A 91 -0.72 -10.36 1.92
N GLU A 92 -0.02 -11.20 2.68
CA GLU A 92 -0.66 -12.35 3.37
C GLU A 92 -1.83 -11.91 4.27
N ASN A 93 -1.68 -10.76 4.93
CA ASN A 93 -2.71 -10.17 5.77
C ASN A 93 -3.67 -9.24 5.01
N ASN A 94 -3.36 -8.89 3.75
CA ASN A 94 -4.11 -7.97 2.92
C ASN A 94 -4.17 -8.46 1.46
N VAL A 95 -4.86 -9.58 1.24
CA VAL A 95 -4.93 -10.28 -0.05
C VAL A 95 -5.48 -9.40 -1.19
N TYR A 96 -6.25 -8.38 -0.85
CA TYR A 96 -6.89 -7.49 -1.82
C TYR A 96 -6.27 -6.09 -1.84
N SER A 97 -5.07 -5.90 -1.27
CA SER A 97 -4.38 -4.59 -1.28
C SER A 97 -5.28 -3.45 -0.81
N VAL A 98 -6.13 -3.72 0.18
CA VAL A 98 -7.08 -2.76 0.70
C VAL A 98 -6.30 -1.65 1.40
N PRO A 99 -6.49 -0.37 1.04
CA PRO A 99 -5.80 0.73 1.70
C PRO A 99 -6.14 0.75 3.18
N VAL A 100 -5.11 1.05 3.99
CA VAL A 100 -5.12 0.84 5.43
C VAL A 100 -6.24 1.59 6.13
N ASN A 101 -6.51 2.79 5.65
CA ASN A 101 -7.64 3.59 6.09
C ASN A 101 -7.91 4.72 5.09
N VAL A 102 -9.14 4.75 4.58
CA VAL A 102 -9.58 5.76 3.62
C VAL A 102 -10.31 6.91 4.32
N SER A 103 -10.16 8.11 3.77
CA SER A 103 -10.83 9.32 4.26
C SER A 103 -12.37 9.13 4.30
N PRO A 104 -13.11 9.84 5.19
CA PRO A 104 -14.57 9.76 5.21
C PRO A 104 -15.22 10.08 3.87
N ALA A 105 -14.62 10.97 3.08
CA ALA A 105 -15.09 11.33 1.74
C ALA A 105 -14.95 10.15 0.76
N VAL A 106 -13.83 9.42 0.81
CA VAL A 106 -13.60 8.23 -0.02
C VAL A 106 -14.54 7.10 0.40
N ARG A 107 -14.77 6.88 1.70
CA ARG A 107 -15.80 5.92 2.15
C ARG A 107 -17.16 6.31 1.63
N ALA A 108 -17.56 7.56 1.81
CA ALA A 108 -18.83 8.05 1.31
C ALA A 108 -18.95 7.85 -0.21
N SER A 109 -17.89 8.10 -0.99
CA SER A 109 -17.89 7.86 -2.43
C SER A 109 -18.00 6.37 -2.75
N GLN A 110 -17.33 5.47 -2.01
CA GLN A 110 -17.46 4.02 -2.19
C GLN A 110 -18.92 3.56 -2.00
N TYR A 111 -19.61 4.01 -0.93
CA TYR A 111 -21.03 3.70 -0.73
C TYR A 111 -21.94 4.39 -1.75
N CYS A 112 -21.66 5.65 -2.08
CA CYS A 112 -22.42 6.38 -3.10
C CYS A 112 -22.29 5.73 -4.47
N ASP A 113 -21.11 5.24 -4.85
CA ASP A 113 -20.89 4.55 -6.12
C ASP A 113 -21.71 3.26 -6.16
N CYS A 114 -21.73 2.48 -5.07
CA CYS A 114 -22.62 1.32 -4.93
C CYS A 114 -24.10 1.69 -5.08
N ILE A 115 -24.53 2.78 -4.43
CA ILE A 115 -25.93 3.21 -4.41
C ILE A 115 -26.35 3.83 -5.73
N VAL A 116 -25.55 4.70 -6.35
CA VAL A 116 -25.84 5.36 -7.63
C VAL A 116 -25.96 4.31 -8.72
N LYS A 117 -25.03 3.35 -8.74
CA LYS A 117 -25.05 2.21 -9.67
C LYS A 117 -26.35 1.40 -9.54
N MET A 118 -26.96 1.36 -8.35
CA MET A 118 -28.21 0.62 -8.14
C MET A 118 -29.49 1.48 -8.28
N ARG A 119 -29.48 2.74 -7.82
CA ARG A 119 -30.66 3.60 -7.69
C ARG A 119 -31.19 4.09 -9.04
N LEU A 120 -30.33 4.21 -10.05
CA LEU A 120 -30.76 4.54 -11.41
C LEU A 120 -31.71 3.52 -12.03
N PHE A 121 -31.77 2.29 -11.52
CA PHE A 121 -32.69 1.26 -12.04
C PHE A 121 -34.12 1.36 -11.48
N TYR A 122 -34.34 1.98 -10.31
CA TYR A 122 -35.62 1.88 -9.61
C TYR A 122 -36.64 2.96 -10.00
N TYR A 123 -36.21 4.13 -10.50
CA TYR A 123 -37.08 5.31 -10.47
C TYR A 123 -37.73 5.77 -11.78
N ASN A 124 -37.36 5.28 -12.97
CA ASN A 124 -38.20 5.44 -14.15
C ASN A 124 -37.72 4.52 -15.28
N SER A 125 -38.67 3.94 -15.99
CA SER A 125 -38.52 3.04 -17.14
C SER A 125 -37.82 3.70 -18.34
N GLY A 126 -36.55 4.06 -18.20
CA GLY A 126 -35.70 4.63 -19.23
C GLY A 126 -34.29 4.00 -19.21
N PRO A 127 -33.71 3.67 -20.37
CA PRO A 127 -32.36 3.12 -20.46
C PRO A 127 -31.36 4.27 -20.36
N ALA A 128 -30.86 4.56 -19.16
CA ALA A 128 -29.71 5.44 -19.04
C ALA A 128 -28.92 5.09 -17.79
N LEU A 129 -27.75 4.52 -18.05
CA LEU A 129 -26.62 4.24 -17.15
C LEU A 129 -26.85 3.14 -16.11
N LEU A 130 -26.11 2.03 -16.06
CA LEU A 130 -25.14 1.30 -16.91
C LEU A 130 -24.46 0.37 -15.89
N MET A 131 -24.07 -0.84 -16.31
CA MET A 131 -23.10 -1.76 -15.66
C MET A 131 -23.64 -3.09 -15.07
N GLU A 132 -24.89 -3.49 -15.31
CA GLU A 132 -25.30 -4.90 -15.10
C GLU A 132 -26.38 -5.32 -16.11
N GLU A 133 -26.20 -5.07 -17.41
CA GLU A 133 -27.18 -5.55 -18.40
C GLU A 133 -27.03 -7.05 -18.68
N GLU A 134 -25.87 -7.62 -18.39
CA GLU A 134 -25.52 -8.99 -18.75
C GLU A 134 -26.28 -10.07 -17.93
N ILE A 135 -26.31 -9.94 -16.60
CA ILE A 135 -26.97 -10.90 -15.69
C ILE A 135 -28.50 -10.95 -15.94
N PRO A 136 -29.22 -9.82 -15.91
CA PRO A 136 -30.67 -9.82 -16.05
C PRO A 136 -31.09 -10.17 -17.46
N THR A 137 -30.36 -9.71 -18.49
CA THR A 137 -30.65 -10.10 -19.88
C THR A 137 -30.45 -11.60 -20.05
N GLY A 138 -29.37 -12.17 -19.51
CA GLY A 138 -29.15 -13.62 -19.52
C GLY A 138 -30.29 -14.41 -18.86
N ILE A 139 -30.71 -14.01 -17.64
CA ILE A 139 -31.79 -14.66 -16.88
C ILE A 139 -33.14 -14.45 -17.57
N TYR A 140 -33.40 -13.23 -18.06
CA TYR A 140 -34.63 -12.87 -18.77
C TYR A 140 -34.77 -13.73 -20.01
N LEU A 141 -33.74 -13.83 -20.85
CA LEU A 141 -33.71 -14.67 -22.05
C LEU A 141 -33.99 -16.13 -21.70
N LEU A 142 -33.28 -16.70 -20.72
CA LEU A 142 -33.44 -18.11 -20.30
C LEU A 142 -34.88 -18.45 -19.90
N ARG A 143 -35.60 -17.50 -19.29
CA ARG A 143 -36.95 -17.75 -18.80
C ARG A 143 -38.05 -17.34 -19.77
N ARG A 144 -37.86 -16.26 -20.54
CA ARG A 144 -38.89 -15.71 -21.44
C ARG A 144 -39.03 -16.47 -22.75
N ILE A 145 -37.94 -17.05 -23.26
CA ILE A 145 -37.96 -17.71 -24.56
C ILE A 145 -38.15 -19.22 -24.37
N PRO A 146 -39.35 -19.77 -24.62
CA PRO A 146 -39.58 -21.20 -24.47
C PRO A 146 -38.87 -21.98 -25.59
N LYS A 147 -38.50 -23.22 -25.29
CA LYS A 147 -37.84 -24.14 -26.23
C LYS A 147 -38.60 -24.30 -27.56
N LEU A 148 -39.93 -24.20 -27.54
CA LEU A 148 -40.78 -24.33 -28.73
C LEU A 148 -40.57 -23.16 -29.71
N SER A 149 -40.47 -21.92 -29.22
CA SER A 149 -40.24 -20.73 -30.04
C SER A 149 -38.84 -20.70 -30.66
N LEU A 150 -37.86 -21.32 -30.00
CA LEU A 150 -36.52 -21.49 -30.60
C LEU A 150 -36.51 -22.54 -31.70
N LYS A 151 -37.34 -23.59 -31.57
CA LYS A 151 -37.48 -24.64 -32.59
C LYS A 151 -38.08 -24.09 -33.90
N THR A 152 -39.06 -23.18 -33.80
CA THR A 152 -39.66 -22.53 -34.99
C THR A 152 -38.68 -21.60 -35.69
N ALA A 153 -37.77 -20.96 -34.95
CA ALA A 153 -36.68 -20.15 -35.50
C ALA A 153 -35.46 -20.96 -35.99
N HIS A 154 -35.52 -22.29 -35.96
CA HIS A 154 -34.38 -23.19 -36.25
C HIS A 154 -33.12 -22.95 -35.38
N ILE A 155 -33.30 -22.43 -34.16
CA ILE A 155 -32.22 -22.17 -33.20
C ILE A 155 -32.06 -23.37 -32.27
N ASN A 156 -30.81 -23.80 -32.05
CA ASN A 156 -30.54 -24.88 -31.11
C ASN A 156 -30.63 -24.38 -29.66
N TYR A 157 -31.59 -24.92 -28.90
CA TYR A 157 -31.82 -24.56 -27.49
C TYR A 157 -30.56 -24.68 -26.62
N LYS A 158 -29.71 -25.68 -26.84
CA LYS A 158 -28.48 -25.85 -26.05
C LYS A 158 -27.50 -24.70 -26.25
N LYS A 159 -27.36 -24.18 -27.47
CA LYS A 159 -26.51 -23.02 -27.77
C LYS A 159 -27.05 -21.76 -27.12
N PHE A 160 -28.37 -21.58 -27.20
CA PHE A 160 -29.05 -20.45 -26.57
C PHE A 160 -28.79 -20.42 -25.06
N VAL A 161 -29.01 -21.55 -24.38
CA VAL A 161 -28.74 -21.67 -22.93
C VAL A 161 -27.27 -21.41 -22.62
N ALA A 162 -26.34 -22.01 -23.37
CA ALA A 162 -24.91 -21.81 -23.17
C ALA A 162 -24.52 -20.32 -23.31
N SER A 163 -25.04 -19.63 -24.33
CA SER A 163 -24.78 -18.20 -24.53
C SER A 163 -25.31 -17.35 -23.39
N SER A 164 -26.51 -17.64 -22.87
CA SER A 164 -27.05 -16.90 -21.72
C SER A 164 -26.29 -17.17 -20.43
N ILE A 165 -25.77 -18.38 -20.23
CA ILE A 165 -24.90 -18.70 -19.08
C ILE A 165 -23.59 -17.94 -19.18
N VAL A 166 -22.95 -17.90 -20.36
CA VAL A 166 -21.73 -17.11 -20.58
C VAL A 166 -21.97 -15.64 -20.23
N ARG A 167 -23.12 -15.08 -20.66
CA ARG A 167 -23.54 -13.72 -20.34
C ARG A 167 -23.59 -13.46 -18.83
N ILE A 168 -24.23 -14.36 -18.08
CA ILE A 168 -24.33 -14.27 -16.62
C ILE A 168 -22.95 -14.37 -15.95
N ILE A 169 -22.07 -15.26 -16.43
CA ILE A 169 -20.71 -15.41 -15.88
C ILE A 169 -19.88 -14.14 -16.09
N ILE A 170 -19.97 -13.52 -17.27
CA ILE A 170 -19.29 -12.25 -17.57
C ILE A 170 -19.79 -11.15 -16.62
N GLY A 171 -21.11 -11.03 -16.46
CA GLY A 171 -21.69 -10.04 -15.54
C GLY A 171 -21.27 -10.22 -14.07
N TYR A 172 -21.19 -11.45 -13.56
CA TYR A 172 -20.70 -11.68 -12.19
C TYR A 172 -19.19 -11.46 -12.05
N THR A 173 -18.39 -11.80 -13.07
CA THR A 173 -16.94 -11.52 -13.08
C THR A 173 -16.69 -10.01 -13.04
N PHE A 174 -17.55 -9.25 -13.73
CA PHE A 174 -17.55 -7.81 -13.67
C PHE A 174 -17.91 -7.26 -12.30
N LEU A 175 -18.93 -7.80 -11.64
CA LEU A 175 -19.29 -7.38 -10.28
C LEU A 175 -18.15 -7.58 -9.28
N VAL A 176 -17.44 -8.70 -9.38
CA VAL A 176 -16.27 -8.97 -8.51
C VAL A 176 -15.15 -7.97 -8.77
N ASN A 177 -14.86 -7.66 -10.04
CA ASN A 177 -13.86 -6.64 -10.38
C ASN A 177 -14.24 -5.25 -9.87
N ALA A 178 -15.49 -4.85 -10.08
CA ALA A 178 -16.01 -3.58 -9.59
C ALA A 178 -15.93 -3.48 -8.06
N PHE A 179 -16.24 -4.56 -7.35
CA PHE A 179 -16.08 -4.63 -5.89
C PHE A 179 -14.64 -4.38 -5.46
N LEU A 180 -13.68 -5.07 -6.10
CA LEU A 180 -12.27 -4.92 -5.77
C LEU A 180 -11.76 -3.51 -6.02
N VAL A 181 -12.07 -2.93 -7.19
CA VAL A 181 -11.71 -1.54 -7.54
C VAL A 181 -12.25 -0.55 -6.51
N ILE A 182 -13.54 -0.66 -6.16
CA ILE A 182 -14.16 0.24 -5.17
C ILE A 182 -13.44 0.13 -3.81
N VAL A 183 -13.15 -1.09 -3.37
CA VAL A 183 -12.49 -1.35 -2.08
C VAL A 183 -11.03 -0.88 -2.07
N GLN A 184 -10.33 -1.02 -3.19
CA GLN A 184 -8.91 -0.67 -3.34
C GLN A 184 -8.67 0.83 -3.51
N GLY A 185 -9.66 1.58 -4.00
CA GLY A 185 -9.50 3.00 -4.24
C GLY A 185 -9.20 3.79 -2.96
N ASP A 186 -8.06 4.48 -2.96
CA ASP A 186 -7.63 5.44 -1.93
C ASP A 186 -8.09 6.87 -2.25
N ARG A 187 -8.43 7.13 -3.52
CA ARG A 187 -8.89 8.43 -4.04
C ARG A 187 -10.22 8.28 -4.77
N VAL A 188 -11.07 9.30 -4.61
CA VAL A 188 -12.41 9.34 -5.21
C VAL A 188 -12.36 9.27 -6.74
N LEU A 189 -11.43 10.00 -7.37
CA LEU A 189 -11.33 10.06 -8.83
C LEU A 189 -10.88 8.75 -9.44
N ASP A 190 -9.93 8.07 -8.80
CA ASP A 190 -9.36 6.82 -9.31
C ASP A 190 -10.43 5.71 -9.30
N ILE A 191 -11.26 5.66 -8.26
CA ILE A 191 -12.45 4.78 -8.22
C ILE A 191 -13.34 4.99 -9.45
N PHE A 192 -13.66 6.25 -9.78
CA PHE A 192 -14.52 6.53 -10.92
C PHE A 192 -13.86 6.21 -12.26
N TYR A 193 -12.56 6.47 -12.43
CA TYR A 193 -11.84 6.17 -13.66
C TYR A 193 -11.74 4.66 -13.92
N ASP A 194 -11.39 3.89 -12.89
CA ASP A 194 -11.30 2.44 -12.98
C ASP A 194 -12.68 1.82 -13.26
N MET A 195 -13.73 2.36 -12.63
CA MET A 195 -15.10 1.94 -12.90
C MET A 195 -15.54 2.26 -14.34
N LEU A 196 -15.21 3.43 -14.87
CA LEU A 196 -15.48 3.78 -16.28
C LEU A 196 -14.73 2.85 -17.24
N ALA A 197 -13.47 2.51 -16.92
CA ALA A 197 -12.68 1.58 -17.71
C ALA A 197 -13.30 0.17 -17.72
N LEU A 198 -13.74 -0.35 -16.57
CA LEU A 198 -14.47 -1.61 -16.50
C LEU A 198 -15.77 -1.55 -17.31
N GLY A 199 -16.53 -0.46 -17.21
CA GLY A 199 -17.76 -0.26 -17.97
C GLY A 199 -17.55 -0.28 -19.49
N PHE A 200 -16.43 0.26 -19.96
CA PHE A 200 -16.04 0.18 -21.37
C PHE A 200 -15.80 -1.27 -21.84
N VAL A 201 -15.18 -2.11 -21.00
CA VAL A 201 -14.91 -3.53 -21.33
C VAL A 201 -16.20 -4.33 -21.45
N GLU A 202 -17.22 -4.01 -20.65
CA GLU A 202 -18.55 -4.61 -20.74
C GLU A 202 -19.23 -4.23 -22.07
N GLN A 203 -19.17 -2.97 -22.50
CA GLN A 203 -19.77 -2.48 -23.75
C GLN A 203 -19.06 -2.95 -25.04
N LEU A 204 -17.92 -3.63 -24.93
CA LEU A 204 -17.11 -4.06 -26.08
C LEU A 204 -17.93 -4.95 -27.03
N ASP A 205 -18.82 -5.77 -26.50
CA ASP A 205 -19.64 -6.68 -27.26
C ASP A 205 -20.72 -5.96 -28.07
N ASP A 206 -21.38 -4.96 -27.50
CA ASP A 206 -22.35 -4.09 -28.16
C ASP A 206 -21.68 -3.22 -29.24
N PHE A 207 -20.52 -2.62 -28.95
CA PHE A 207 -19.76 -1.89 -29.97
C PHE A 207 -19.35 -2.80 -31.13
N SER A 208 -18.90 -4.02 -30.83
CA SER A 208 -18.55 -5.01 -31.85
C SER A 208 -19.76 -5.37 -32.72
N PHE A 209 -20.94 -5.52 -32.11
CA PHE A 209 -22.18 -5.78 -32.84
C PHE A 209 -22.59 -4.58 -33.72
N GLN A 210 -22.53 -3.35 -33.18
CA GLN A 210 -22.84 -2.14 -33.93
C GLN A 210 -21.90 -1.96 -35.14
N LEU A 211 -20.59 -2.09 -34.96
CA LEU A 211 -19.62 -2.03 -36.05
C LEU A 211 -19.89 -3.12 -37.11
N ALA A 212 -20.30 -4.32 -36.68
CA ALA A 212 -20.73 -5.39 -37.57
C ALA A 212 -21.99 -5.04 -38.38
N THR A 213 -22.93 -4.24 -37.85
CA THR A 213 -24.10 -3.77 -38.61
C THR A 213 -23.78 -2.71 -39.67
N ILE A 214 -22.72 -1.92 -39.45
CA ILE A 214 -22.30 -0.81 -40.33
C ILE A 214 -21.43 -1.30 -41.51
N ASP A 215 -21.14 -2.61 -41.62
CA ASP A 215 -20.29 -3.22 -42.66
C ASP A 215 -18.77 -3.11 -42.42
N VAL A 216 -18.32 -2.71 -41.23
CA VAL A 216 -16.88 -2.55 -40.92
C VAL A 216 -16.12 -3.88 -41.05
N PHE A 217 -16.73 -4.98 -40.58
CA PHE A 217 -16.18 -6.34 -40.68
C PHE A 217 -16.60 -7.08 -41.97
N GLY A 218 -17.16 -6.36 -42.94
CA GLY A 218 -17.53 -6.86 -44.26
C GLY A 218 -18.95 -7.45 -44.37
N LYS A 219 -19.39 -7.59 -45.63
CA LYS A 219 -20.79 -7.86 -46.00
C LYS A 219 -21.36 -9.14 -45.40
N ARG A 220 -20.51 -10.13 -45.14
CA ARG A 220 -20.90 -11.40 -44.49
C ARG A 220 -21.36 -11.16 -43.06
N MET A 221 -20.66 -10.32 -42.30
CA MET A 221 -21.01 -9.99 -40.93
C MET A 221 -22.27 -9.12 -40.87
N LYS A 222 -22.36 -8.10 -41.73
CA LYS A 222 -23.55 -7.27 -41.87
C LYS A 222 -24.80 -8.09 -42.20
N ARG A 223 -24.67 -9.09 -43.08
CA ARG A 223 -25.78 -10.00 -43.40
C ARG A 223 -26.21 -10.84 -42.20
N ALA A 224 -25.27 -11.26 -41.35
CA ALA A 224 -25.56 -12.02 -40.14
C ALA A 224 -26.32 -11.18 -39.09
N THR A 225 -25.84 -9.96 -38.82
CA THR A 225 -26.46 -9.04 -37.84
C THR A 225 -27.80 -8.45 -38.28
N THR A 226 -28.09 -8.44 -39.59
CA THR A 226 -29.37 -7.97 -40.15
C THR A 226 -30.36 -9.09 -40.48
N LYS A 227 -30.09 -10.34 -40.05
CA LYS A 227 -31.02 -11.47 -40.27
C LYS A 227 -32.38 -11.19 -39.63
N LYS A 228 -33.43 -11.68 -40.30
CA LYS A 228 -34.82 -11.55 -39.83
C LYS A 228 -35.04 -12.11 -38.42
N CYS A 229 -34.22 -13.05 -37.94
CA CYS A 229 -34.32 -13.58 -36.57
C CYS A 229 -34.09 -12.53 -35.48
N PHE A 230 -33.37 -11.44 -35.77
CA PHE A 230 -33.20 -10.31 -34.84
C PHE A 230 -34.41 -9.38 -34.79
N ARG A 231 -35.26 -9.42 -35.84
CA ARG A 231 -36.53 -8.69 -35.93
C ARG A 231 -37.75 -9.59 -35.72
N ALA A 232 -37.51 -10.86 -35.38
CA ALA A 232 -38.58 -11.82 -35.19
C ALA A 232 -39.17 -11.56 -33.80
N GLU A 233 -40.40 -11.06 -33.80
CA GLU A 233 -41.19 -10.91 -32.60
C GLU A 233 -41.57 -12.28 -32.07
N PHE A 234 -40.97 -12.67 -30.93
CA PHE A 234 -41.38 -13.90 -30.26
C PHE A 234 -42.72 -13.65 -29.57
N PRO A 235 -43.74 -14.49 -29.82
CA PRO A 235 -45.06 -14.31 -29.22
C PRO A 235 -44.92 -14.33 -27.70
N HIS A 236 -45.47 -13.30 -27.07
CA HIS A 236 -45.42 -13.17 -25.63
C HIS A 236 -46.14 -14.39 -25.02
N GLN A 237 -45.48 -15.16 -24.16
CA GLN A 237 -46.23 -16.10 -23.34
C GLN A 237 -47.16 -15.31 -22.43
N SER A 238 -48.46 -15.57 -22.54
CA SER A 238 -49.51 -14.80 -21.88
C SER A 238 -49.23 -14.63 -20.38
N ILE A 239 -49.52 -13.41 -19.93
CA ILE A 239 -48.94 -12.66 -18.81
C ILE A 239 -49.15 -13.29 -17.41
N GLY A 240 -49.93 -14.37 -17.30
CA GLY A 240 -50.24 -15.05 -16.03
C GLY A 240 -49.02 -15.54 -15.23
N ARG A 241 -47.86 -15.77 -15.88
CA ARG A 241 -46.59 -16.15 -15.23
C ARG A 241 -45.54 -15.03 -15.18
N GLY A 242 -45.80 -13.86 -15.77
CA GLY A 242 -44.83 -12.77 -15.95
C GLY A 242 -44.50 -11.99 -14.67
N LYS A 243 -45.51 -11.76 -13.81
CA LYS A 243 -45.34 -10.99 -12.56
C LYS A 243 -44.26 -11.59 -11.64
N GLY A 244 -44.21 -12.92 -11.55
CA GLY A 244 -43.20 -13.61 -10.74
C GLY A 244 -41.76 -13.44 -11.23
N LEU A 245 -41.53 -13.19 -12.53
CA LEU A 245 -40.18 -12.97 -13.05
C LEU A 245 -39.65 -11.58 -12.73
N SER A 246 -40.47 -10.55 -12.94
CA SER A 246 -40.09 -9.18 -12.57
C SER A 246 -39.76 -9.11 -11.09
N ILE A 247 -40.59 -9.75 -10.24
CA ILE A 247 -40.33 -9.86 -8.80
C ILE A 247 -39.02 -10.62 -8.55
N PHE A 248 -38.80 -11.77 -9.20
CA PHE A 248 -37.56 -12.55 -9.02
C PHE A 248 -36.29 -11.76 -9.40
N LEU A 249 -36.27 -11.08 -10.56
CA LEU A 249 -35.12 -10.24 -10.94
C LEU A 249 -34.89 -9.14 -9.89
N LYS A 250 -35.95 -8.44 -9.48
CA LYS A 250 -35.87 -7.41 -8.43
C LYS A 250 -35.31 -7.96 -7.12
N THR A 251 -35.75 -9.15 -6.71
CA THR A 251 -35.24 -9.84 -5.52
C THR A 251 -33.76 -10.22 -5.67
N LEU A 252 -33.35 -10.74 -6.83
CA LEU A 252 -31.95 -11.10 -7.09
C LEU A 252 -31.03 -9.87 -7.02
N TYR A 253 -31.44 -8.76 -7.63
CA TYR A 253 -30.70 -7.50 -7.54
C TYR A 253 -30.60 -6.98 -6.11
N PHE A 254 -31.72 -6.99 -5.39
CA PHE A 254 -31.74 -6.58 -3.99
C PHE A 254 -30.80 -7.46 -3.15
N PHE A 255 -30.76 -8.76 -3.42
CA PHE A 255 -29.83 -9.67 -2.78
C PHE A 255 -28.36 -9.36 -3.12
N ASN A 256 -28.02 -9.16 -4.40
CA ASN A 256 -26.67 -8.79 -4.82
C ASN A 256 -26.20 -7.49 -4.13
N LEU A 257 -27.08 -6.47 -4.04
CA LEU A 257 -26.78 -5.24 -3.32
C LEU A 257 -26.51 -5.51 -1.84
N LEU A 258 -27.39 -6.27 -1.17
CA LEU A 258 -27.21 -6.56 0.25
C LEU A 258 -25.88 -7.25 0.52
N VAL A 259 -25.47 -8.19 -0.34
CA VAL A 259 -24.16 -8.82 -0.26
C VAL A 259 -23.05 -7.79 -0.44
N PHE A 260 -23.13 -6.94 -1.47
CA PHE A 260 -22.12 -5.91 -1.75
C PHE A 260 -21.94 -4.91 -0.61
N LEU A 261 -23.05 -4.38 -0.08
CA LEU A 261 -23.06 -3.45 1.05
C LEU A 261 -22.55 -4.12 2.33
N SER A 262 -22.89 -5.39 2.55
CA SER A 262 -22.39 -6.15 3.70
C SER A 262 -20.88 -6.34 3.63
N LEU A 263 -20.35 -6.73 2.47
CA LEU A 263 -18.91 -6.87 2.25
C LEU A 263 -18.18 -5.53 2.41
N LEU A 264 -18.70 -4.46 1.82
CA LEU A 264 -18.12 -3.11 1.96
C LEU A 264 -18.15 -2.64 3.42
N SER A 265 -19.20 -2.97 4.17
CA SER A 265 -19.31 -2.68 5.60
C SER A 265 -18.26 -3.45 6.42
N VAL A 266 -18.05 -4.73 6.13
CA VAL A 266 -17.00 -5.53 6.78
C VAL A 266 -15.62 -4.94 6.53
N VAL A 267 -15.31 -4.61 5.26
CA VAL A 267 -14.04 -3.99 4.89
C VAL A 267 -13.87 -2.63 5.56
N SER A 268 -14.90 -1.78 5.55
CA SER A 268 -14.88 -0.47 6.21
C SER A 268 -14.60 -0.58 7.72
N LEU A 269 -15.15 -1.61 8.38
CA LEU A 269 -14.90 -1.89 9.79
C LEU A 269 -13.48 -2.38 10.02
N GLN A 270 -12.92 -3.21 9.13
CA GLN A 270 -11.53 -3.67 9.19
C GLN A 270 -10.54 -2.52 8.99
N GLN A 271 -10.79 -1.64 8.01
CA GLN A 271 -10.01 -0.40 7.81
C GLN A 271 -10.05 0.50 9.05
N LYS A 272 -11.24 0.72 9.63
CA LYS A 272 -11.38 1.53 10.85
C LYS A 272 -10.65 0.91 12.06
N ARG A 273 -10.60 -0.42 12.14
CA ARG A 273 -9.85 -1.14 13.19
C ARG A 273 -8.34 -1.15 12.92
N GLY A 274 -7.89 -0.67 11.76
CA GLY A 274 -6.49 -0.68 11.40
C GLY A 274 -5.94 -2.07 11.13
N PHE A 275 -6.80 -3.01 10.71
CA PHE A 275 -6.41 -4.40 10.42
C PHE A 275 -5.35 -4.50 9.33
N PHE A 276 -5.36 -3.55 8.41
CA PHE A 276 -4.46 -3.51 7.27
C PHE A 276 -3.18 -2.69 7.53
N ASN A 277 -3.01 -2.10 8.74
CA ASN A 277 -1.77 -1.39 9.06
C ASN A 277 -0.58 -2.34 9.04
N CYS A 278 0.59 -1.81 8.70
CA CYS A 278 1.84 -2.52 8.93
C CYS A 278 1.98 -2.80 10.43
N LYS A 279 2.16 -4.07 10.78
CA LYS A 279 2.36 -4.48 12.19
C LYS A 279 3.75 -4.06 12.70
N SER A 280 4.72 -3.96 11.79
CA SER A 280 6.08 -3.56 12.08
C SER A 280 6.60 -2.63 10.97
N ILE A 281 7.30 -1.58 11.37
CA ILE A 281 7.90 -0.59 10.50
C ILE A 281 9.37 -0.37 10.89
N THR A 282 10.21 -0.01 9.93
CA THR A 282 11.55 0.48 10.18
C THR A 282 11.58 1.98 9.99
N VAL A 283 12.10 2.69 10.98
CA VAL A 283 12.19 4.15 10.96
C VAL A 283 13.67 4.55 10.93
N THR A 284 14.00 5.48 10.04
CA THR A 284 15.33 6.08 9.91
C THR A 284 15.21 7.58 10.03
N PHE A 285 15.70 8.13 11.13
CA PHE A 285 15.84 9.56 11.39
C PHE A 285 17.14 10.11 10.80
N GLY A 286 17.14 11.41 10.53
CA GLY A 286 18.33 12.19 10.23
C GLY A 286 19.36 12.23 11.37
N ASN A 287 20.48 12.91 11.10
CA ASN A 287 21.59 13.05 12.04
C ASN A 287 21.46 14.26 12.97
N ASP A 288 20.24 14.71 13.23
CA ASP A 288 19.97 15.84 14.12
C ASP A 288 20.38 15.52 15.56
N ILE A 289 20.89 16.54 16.24
CA ILE A 289 21.40 16.45 17.60
C ILE A 289 20.75 17.55 18.42
N TRP A 290 20.35 17.23 19.64
CA TRP A 290 19.86 18.18 20.63
C TRP A 290 20.67 18.04 21.92
N GLU A 291 21.46 19.06 22.23
CA GLU A 291 22.48 19.00 23.30
C GLU A 291 21.89 19.12 24.71
N GLU A 292 20.77 19.82 24.84
CA GLU A 292 20.13 20.18 26.12
C GLU A 292 18.80 19.41 26.32
N ALA A 293 18.74 18.13 25.95
CA ALA A 293 17.53 17.35 26.12
C ALA A 293 17.29 17.08 27.61
N VAL A 294 16.11 17.41 28.13
CA VAL A 294 15.78 17.16 29.53
C VAL A 294 15.34 15.71 29.69
N VAL A 295 16.17 14.91 30.34
CA VAL A 295 15.95 13.48 30.54
C VAL A 295 15.56 13.20 31.98
N LYS A 296 14.49 12.43 32.16
CA LYS A 296 14.06 11.92 33.46
C LYS A 296 14.92 10.71 33.85
N THR A 297 15.63 10.83 34.95
CA THR A 297 16.42 9.77 35.58
C THR A 297 15.78 9.35 36.91
N THR A 298 16.33 8.33 37.57
CA THR A 298 15.90 7.92 38.92
C THR A 298 16.11 9.03 39.96
N ASN A 299 17.04 9.95 39.72
CA ASN A 299 17.45 11.00 40.66
C ASN A 299 16.82 12.37 40.33
N GLY A 300 15.90 12.45 39.38
CA GLY A 300 15.25 13.69 38.95
C GLY A 300 15.40 13.93 37.45
N TYR A 301 15.57 15.19 37.05
CA TYR A 301 15.82 15.54 35.66
C TYR A 301 17.29 15.94 35.48
N SER A 302 17.89 15.52 34.38
CA SER A 302 19.23 15.91 33.97
C SER A 302 19.22 16.28 32.49
N GLU A 303 20.06 17.21 32.11
CA GLU A 303 20.32 17.48 30.70
C GLU A 303 21.20 16.37 30.13
N ALA A 304 20.86 15.92 28.93
CA ALA A 304 21.63 14.94 28.19
C ALA A 304 21.53 15.25 26.70
N MET A 305 22.47 14.69 25.98
CA MET A 305 22.61 14.88 24.55
C MET A 305 21.83 13.83 23.78
N LEU A 306 20.86 14.27 23.00
CA LEU A 306 20.00 13.41 22.19
C LEU A 306 20.48 13.40 20.74
N VAL A 307 20.89 12.23 20.26
CA VAL A 307 21.15 12.00 18.83
C VAL A 307 19.98 11.22 18.25
N TYR A 308 19.19 11.83 17.36
CA TYR A 308 17.94 11.23 16.87
C TYR A 308 18.15 9.91 16.12
N SER A 309 19.25 9.79 15.38
CA SER A 309 19.61 8.54 14.71
C SER A 309 19.83 7.35 15.66
N PHE A 310 20.01 7.56 16.98
CA PHE A 310 20.04 6.46 17.95
C PHE A 310 18.69 5.73 18.06
N PHE A 311 17.60 6.39 17.68
CA PHE A 311 16.25 5.83 17.68
C PHE A 311 15.88 5.14 16.36
N ASN A 312 16.82 5.03 15.42
CA ASN A 312 16.61 4.28 14.17
C ASN A 312 16.29 2.80 14.47
N GLY A 313 15.65 2.11 13.53
CA GLY A 313 15.41 0.66 13.62
C GLY A 313 13.93 0.32 13.67
N VAL A 314 13.61 -0.83 14.27
CA VAL A 314 12.28 -1.42 14.20
C VAL A 314 11.35 -0.83 15.25
N TYR A 315 10.12 -0.55 14.82
CA TYR A 315 8.99 -0.22 15.67
C TYR A 315 7.86 -1.22 15.41
N GLU A 316 7.19 -1.66 16.48
CA GLU A 316 6.08 -2.60 16.42
C GLU A 316 4.79 -1.92 16.86
N GLN A 317 3.69 -2.21 16.16
CA GLN A 317 2.38 -1.67 16.46
C GLN A 317 1.88 -2.23 17.80
N LYS A 318 1.67 -1.36 18.79
CA LYS A 318 1.10 -1.70 20.10
C LYS A 318 -0.07 -0.77 20.45
N GLY A 319 -1.26 -1.21 20.09
CA GLY A 319 -2.51 -0.50 20.38
C GLY A 319 -2.83 0.62 19.38
N SER A 320 -3.72 1.51 19.78
CA SER A 320 -4.17 2.64 18.96
C SER A 320 -4.50 3.86 19.80
N GLN A 321 -4.15 5.04 19.32
CA GLN A 321 -4.52 6.34 19.88
C GLN A 321 -5.23 7.16 18.81
N ASP A 322 -6.34 7.81 19.15
CA ASP A 322 -7.16 8.59 18.21
C ASP A 322 -7.59 7.80 16.96
N GLY A 323 -7.81 6.48 17.12
CA GLY A 323 -8.19 5.57 16.04
C GLY A 323 -7.06 5.24 15.05
N ARG A 324 -5.80 5.50 15.42
CA ARG A 324 -4.60 5.28 14.60
C ARG A 324 -3.59 4.42 15.36
N PRO A 325 -2.74 3.65 14.66
CA PRO A 325 -1.76 2.78 15.32
C PRO A 325 -0.76 3.59 16.16
N VAL A 326 -0.31 2.99 17.26
CA VAL A 326 0.86 3.46 18.02
C VAL A 326 1.99 2.48 17.74
N TYR A 327 3.13 2.99 17.30
CA TYR A 327 4.32 2.20 17.02
C TYR A 327 5.33 2.41 18.13
N ILE A 328 5.79 1.34 18.75
CA ILE A 328 6.75 1.37 19.86
C ILE A 328 8.07 0.81 19.37
N GLU A 329 9.14 1.50 19.67
CA GLU A 329 10.51 1.11 19.35
C GLU A 329 10.87 -0.24 19.97
N GLN A 330 11.54 -1.08 19.19
CA GLN A 330 12.05 -2.39 19.63
C GLN A 330 13.56 -2.35 19.89
N ASN A 331 14.04 -3.41 20.53
CA ASN A 331 15.44 -3.66 20.85
C ASN A 331 16.32 -3.62 19.58
N LYS A 332 17.53 -3.07 19.71
CA LYS A 332 18.43 -2.85 18.57
C LYS A 332 19.12 -4.11 18.06
N PHE A 333 19.20 -5.17 18.86
CA PHE A 333 19.87 -6.42 18.51
C PHE A 333 18.95 -7.42 17.81
N ASP A 334 17.81 -7.71 18.43
CA ASP A 334 16.91 -8.79 17.99
C ASP A 334 15.50 -8.33 17.63
N ASN A 335 15.23 -7.01 17.69
CA ASN A 335 13.92 -6.40 17.44
C ASN A 335 12.81 -6.91 18.38
N THR A 336 13.15 -7.51 19.52
CA THR A 336 12.19 -7.84 20.57
C THR A 336 11.88 -6.61 21.43
N PRO A 337 10.80 -6.63 22.24
CA PRO A 337 10.57 -5.54 23.18
C PRO A 337 11.71 -5.42 24.20
N TYR A 338 12.08 -4.19 24.54
CA TYR A 338 12.96 -3.92 25.68
C TYR A 338 12.38 -4.53 26.97
N ILE A 339 13.25 -5.05 27.84
CA ILE A 339 12.86 -5.67 29.11
C ILE A 339 12.69 -4.60 30.18
N ASP A 340 13.75 -3.79 30.37
CA ASP A 340 13.80 -2.77 31.41
C ASP A 340 13.61 -1.36 30.85
N LYS A 341 13.98 -1.14 29.59
CA LYS A 341 13.91 0.19 28.96
C LYS A 341 12.54 0.46 28.35
N VAL A 342 12.18 1.74 28.34
CA VAL A 342 11.01 2.23 27.61
C VAL A 342 11.46 2.59 26.21
N GLY A 343 10.81 2.01 25.19
CA GLY A 343 11.05 2.39 23.79
C GLY A 343 10.36 3.71 23.44
N ALA A 344 10.90 4.43 22.46
CA ALA A 344 10.22 5.60 21.91
C ALA A 344 8.90 5.21 21.20
N GLU A 345 8.00 6.17 21.08
CA GLU A 345 6.68 5.96 20.45
C GLU A 345 6.49 6.89 19.25
N ILE A 346 5.96 6.35 18.16
CA ILE A 346 5.37 7.13 17.07
C ILE A 346 3.86 6.94 17.10
N LYS A 347 3.13 8.05 17.27
CA LYS A 347 1.67 8.04 17.41
C LYS A 347 1.05 9.28 16.83
N TYR A 348 -0.25 9.24 16.60
CA TYR A 348 -0.99 10.41 16.16
C TYR A 348 -1.47 11.24 17.35
N CYS A 349 -1.29 12.56 17.28
CA CYS A 349 -1.82 13.50 18.26
C CYS A 349 -3.02 14.24 17.66
N GLY A 350 -4.23 13.92 18.12
CA GLY A 350 -5.46 14.54 17.64
C GLY A 350 -5.51 16.07 17.79
N LYS A 351 -4.94 16.62 18.86
CA LYS A 351 -4.89 18.09 19.08
C LYS A 351 -4.00 18.83 18.09
N LEU A 352 -2.89 18.21 17.69
CA LEU A 352 -1.95 18.80 16.72
C LEU A 352 -2.28 18.44 15.27
N GLN A 353 -3.16 17.45 15.06
CA GLN A 353 -3.44 16.84 13.75
C GLN A 353 -2.15 16.43 13.03
N ALA A 354 -1.24 15.79 13.79
CA ALA A 354 0.08 15.43 13.34
C ALA A 354 0.49 14.07 13.90
N TRP A 355 1.28 13.34 13.12
CA TRP A 355 2.09 12.24 13.63
C TRP A 355 3.21 12.82 14.47
N VAL A 356 3.47 12.23 15.64
CA VAL A 356 4.48 12.70 16.58
C VAL A 356 5.37 11.53 17.00
N PHE A 357 6.67 11.80 17.07
CA PHE A 357 7.65 10.95 17.73
C PHE A 357 7.84 11.49 19.15
N THR A 358 7.72 10.63 20.16
CA THR A 358 7.77 11.00 21.58
C THR A 358 8.53 9.96 22.37
N HIS A 359 9.04 10.32 23.54
CA HIS A 359 9.62 9.37 24.48
C HIS A 359 9.25 9.78 25.91
N GLU A 360 8.80 8.83 26.75
CA GLU A 360 8.28 9.13 28.09
C GLU A 360 9.29 9.89 28.97
N ASN A 361 10.55 9.46 28.93
CA ASN A 361 11.63 10.03 29.74
C ASN A 361 12.35 11.23 29.12
N ILE A 362 11.93 11.75 27.95
CA ILE A 362 12.63 12.87 27.27
C ILE A 362 11.63 14.00 27.06
N LYS A 363 11.96 15.20 27.56
CA LYS A 363 11.09 16.38 27.53
C LYS A 363 11.83 17.63 27.06
N LYS A 364 11.09 18.56 26.47
CA LYS A 364 11.58 19.91 26.06
C LYS A 364 11.97 20.78 27.23
N SER A 365 11.26 20.64 28.34
CA SER A 365 11.54 21.32 29.59
C SER A 365 11.00 20.53 30.77
N THR A 366 11.49 20.82 31.98
CA THR A 366 11.00 20.21 33.22
C THR A 366 9.53 20.53 33.50
N SER A 367 9.03 21.64 32.96
CA SER A 367 7.64 22.11 33.07
C SER A 367 6.77 21.73 31.87
N ASP A 368 7.25 20.90 30.95
CA ASP A 368 6.46 20.48 29.79
C ASP A 368 5.37 19.49 30.24
N GLU A 369 4.17 20.05 30.43
CA GLU A 369 2.91 19.35 30.69
C GLU A 369 2.03 19.31 29.43
N SER A 370 2.61 19.50 28.25
CA SER A 370 1.85 19.35 27.01
C SER A 370 1.31 17.92 26.89
N GLU A 371 0.04 17.81 26.49
CA GLU A 371 -0.61 16.50 26.31
C GLU A 371 0.04 15.68 25.19
N CYS A 372 0.73 16.35 24.26
CA CYS A 372 1.50 15.73 23.18
C CYS A 372 2.95 16.25 23.21
N PRO A 373 3.81 15.72 24.09
CA PRO A 373 5.21 16.12 24.21
C PRO A 373 6.02 15.55 23.04
N TRP A 374 5.86 16.16 21.87
CA TRP A 374 6.48 15.72 20.63
C TRP A 374 7.95 16.13 20.54
N LEU A 375 8.82 15.22 20.13
CA LEU A 375 10.22 15.49 19.79
C LEU A 375 10.39 15.69 18.28
N LEU A 376 9.66 14.90 17.47
CA LEU A 376 9.40 15.21 16.06
C LEU A 376 7.89 15.27 15.81
N LYS A 377 7.49 16.02 14.78
CA LYS A 377 6.12 16.00 14.28
C LYS A 377 6.05 16.15 12.76
N ALA A 378 5.06 15.53 12.13
CA ALA A 378 4.69 15.76 10.75
C ALA A 378 3.18 15.97 10.64
N HIS A 379 2.77 17.10 10.07
CA HIS A 379 1.34 17.37 9.84
C HIS A 379 0.83 16.46 8.74
N SER A 380 -0.17 15.64 9.05
CA SER A 380 -0.82 14.80 8.06
C SER A 380 -2.24 14.50 8.49
N LEU A 381 -3.16 14.62 7.55
CA LEU A 381 -4.53 14.13 7.72
C LEU A 381 -4.64 12.65 7.33
N GLY A 382 -3.66 12.13 6.58
CA GLY A 382 -3.58 10.74 6.15
C GLY A 382 -3.54 9.81 7.35
N TYR A 383 -4.27 8.70 7.27
CA TYR A 383 -4.42 7.76 8.39
C TYR A 383 -3.28 6.77 8.51
N ASP A 384 -2.53 6.56 7.44
CA ASP A 384 -1.30 5.78 7.45
C ASP A 384 -0.11 6.68 7.78
N LEU A 385 0.83 6.14 8.54
CA LEU A 385 2.11 6.77 8.82
C LEU A 385 3.02 6.70 7.58
N LEU A 386 2.86 5.68 6.73
CA LEU A 386 3.66 5.50 5.51
C LEU A 386 3.35 6.54 4.43
N ASP A 387 2.17 7.16 4.48
CA ASP A 387 1.77 8.23 3.56
C ASP A 387 2.45 9.58 3.88
N VAL A 388 3.15 9.69 5.01
CA VAL A 388 3.79 10.93 5.44
C VAL A 388 5.08 11.14 4.63
N PRO A 389 5.20 12.24 3.86
CA PRO A 389 6.42 12.52 3.10
C PRO A 389 7.63 12.65 4.01
N SER A 390 8.77 12.13 3.57
CA SER A 390 9.99 12.08 4.36
C SER A 390 10.52 13.45 4.76
N ASP A 391 10.29 14.47 3.94
CA ASP A 391 10.73 15.86 4.11
C ASP A 391 9.75 16.75 4.92
N SER A 392 8.62 16.19 5.38
CA SER A 392 7.57 16.94 6.07
C SER A 392 7.74 17.00 7.61
N TRP A 393 8.83 16.41 8.12
CA TRP A 393 9.05 16.27 9.56
C TRP A 393 9.77 17.46 10.15
N SER A 394 9.20 18.01 11.22
CA SER A 394 9.83 19.03 12.05
C SER A 394 10.39 18.39 13.32
N VAL A 395 11.66 18.66 13.62
CA VAL A 395 12.39 18.14 14.78
C VAL A 395 12.67 19.24 15.79
N TRP A 396 12.68 18.87 17.08
CA TRP A 396 13.10 19.75 18.16
C TRP A 396 14.58 19.55 18.48
N VAL A 397 15.37 20.61 18.28
CA VAL A 397 16.81 20.66 18.60
C VAL A 397 17.13 21.81 19.55
N GLY A 398 16.20 22.15 20.45
CA GLY A 398 16.16 23.42 21.19
C GLY A 398 15.46 24.54 20.42
N THR A 399 15.39 24.40 19.10
CA THR A 399 14.50 25.14 18.20
C THR A 399 13.80 24.17 17.25
N ILE A 400 12.79 24.64 16.51
CA ILE A 400 12.12 23.82 15.51
C ILE A 400 12.94 23.88 14.21
N SER A 401 13.47 22.75 13.79
CA SER A 401 14.13 22.55 12.49
C SER A 401 13.33 21.59 11.62
N GLN A 402 13.61 21.53 10.32
CA GLN A 402 13.13 20.47 9.43
C GLN A 402 14.14 19.32 9.42
N THR A 403 13.66 18.09 9.25
CA THR A 403 14.49 16.89 9.14
C THR A 403 13.87 15.91 8.15
N GLU A 404 14.67 14.93 7.73
CA GLU A 404 14.22 13.82 6.91
C GLU A 404 13.98 12.59 7.79
N VAL A 405 12.80 11.99 7.66
CA VAL A 405 12.47 10.71 8.30
C VAL A 405 11.98 9.74 7.23
N SER A 406 12.67 8.62 7.08
CA SER A 406 12.23 7.53 6.21
C SER A 406 11.55 6.45 7.04
N ILE A 407 10.37 6.02 6.60
CA ILE A 407 9.59 4.98 7.25
C ILE A 407 9.23 3.93 6.21
N ALA A 408 9.57 2.67 6.49
CA ALA A 408 9.28 1.54 5.61
C ALA A 408 8.50 0.46 6.37
N CYS A 409 7.63 -0.26 5.67
CA CYS A 409 6.93 -1.42 6.22
C CYS A 409 7.85 -2.64 6.22
N ASN A 410 7.93 -3.38 7.32
CA ASN A 410 8.79 -4.57 7.43
C ASN A 410 8.13 -5.85 6.90
N THR A 411 6.90 -5.76 6.38
CA THR A 411 6.19 -6.92 5.81
C THR A 411 6.55 -7.08 4.34
N CYS A 412 6.92 -8.29 3.93
CA CYS A 412 7.14 -8.62 2.53
C CYS A 412 5.89 -9.23 1.89
N ASN A 413 5.78 -9.15 0.56
CA ASN A 413 4.76 -9.81 -0.25
C ASN A 413 5.37 -10.79 -1.23
N GLU A 414 6.50 -10.42 -1.81
CA GLU A 414 7.21 -11.17 -2.82
C GLU A 414 8.70 -11.28 -2.46
N ASN A 415 9.40 -12.25 -3.07
CA ASN A 415 10.85 -12.42 -2.85
C ASN A 415 11.67 -11.20 -3.30
N VAL A 416 11.11 -10.34 -4.15
CA VAL A 416 11.75 -9.07 -4.55
C VAL A 416 11.82 -8.09 -3.37
N ASP A 417 10.85 -8.12 -2.45
CA ASP A 417 10.86 -7.31 -1.23
C ASP A 417 11.97 -7.77 -0.26
N CYS A 418 12.46 -9.00 -0.43
CA CYS A 418 13.61 -9.58 0.28
C CYS A 418 14.92 -9.43 -0.51
N ASN A 419 15.02 -8.39 -1.36
CA ASN A 419 16.19 -8.07 -2.20
C ASN A 419 16.66 -9.22 -3.10
N LEU A 420 15.79 -10.19 -3.41
CA LEU A 420 16.12 -11.44 -4.12
C LEU A 420 17.22 -12.26 -3.42
N ASN A 421 17.47 -12.00 -2.13
CA ASN A 421 18.45 -12.68 -1.30
C ASN A 421 17.77 -13.55 -0.22
N GLY A 422 16.47 -13.82 -0.39
CA GLY A 422 15.65 -14.57 0.55
C GLY A 422 14.27 -14.86 -0.02
N GLU A 423 13.48 -15.58 0.76
CA GLU A 423 12.09 -15.91 0.44
C GLU A 423 11.14 -15.17 1.39
N CYS A 424 10.05 -14.64 0.85
CA CYS A 424 9.01 -14.05 1.68
C CYS A 424 8.09 -15.15 2.23
N LEU A 425 8.23 -15.45 3.52
CA LEU A 425 7.46 -16.49 4.20
C LEU A 425 6.62 -15.86 5.31
N ASN A 426 5.30 -15.97 5.15
CA ASN A 426 4.32 -15.40 6.07
C ASN A 426 4.51 -13.89 6.36
N GLY A 427 4.85 -13.13 5.31
CA GLY A 427 5.12 -11.70 5.42
C GLY A 427 6.45 -11.32 6.07
N VAL A 428 7.33 -12.29 6.34
CA VAL A 428 8.68 -12.07 6.87
C VAL A 428 9.71 -12.60 5.87
N CYS A 429 10.79 -11.86 5.65
CA CYS A 429 11.88 -12.32 4.81
C CYS A 429 12.74 -13.35 5.55
N GLU A 430 12.85 -14.56 5.01
CA GLU A 430 13.81 -15.57 5.43
C GLU A 430 15.01 -15.52 4.47
N CYS A 431 16.17 -15.08 4.96
CA CYS A 431 17.36 -14.90 4.13
C CYS A 431 17.96 -16.24 3.70
N ASP A 432 18.43 -16.29 2.44
CA ASP A 432 19.05 -17.49 1.90
C ASP A 432 20.37 -17.79 2.63
N THR A 433 20.54 -19.05 3.01
CA THR A 433 21.73 -19.57 3.69
C THR A 433 22.49 -20.60 2.84
N SER A 434 22.10 -20.77 1.58
CA SER A 434 22.67 -21.77 0.67
C SER A 434 24.13 -21.50 0.29
N ASP A 435 24.54 -20.22 0.22
CA ASP A 435 25.91 -19.82 -0.09
C ASP A 435 26.72 -19.57 1.19
N ASN A 436 27.57 -20.53 1.55
CA ASN A 436 28.44 -20.42 2.72
C ASN A 436 29.44 -19.24 2.65
N SER A 437 29.65 -18.62 1.48
CA SER A 437 30.63 -17.54 1.32
C SER A 437 30.09 -16.14 1.67
N VAL A 438 28.77 -16.00 1.79
CA VAL A 438 28.11 -14.73 2.10
C VAL A 438 27.02 -14.93 3.14
N HIS A 439 27.14 -14.22 4.25
CA HIS A 439 26.06 -14.13 5.22
C HIS A 439 25.12 -13.01 4.83
N LEU A 440 23.85 -13.37 4.60
CA LEU A 440 22.76 -12.45 4.31
C LEU A 440 21.95 -12.21 5.60
N PHE A 441 21.66 -10.94 5.89
CA PHE A 441 20.91 -10.54 7.08
C PHE A 441 20.26 -9.17 6.85
N GLY A 442 19.61 -8.64 7.88
CA GLY A 442 18.70 -7.50 7.77
C GLY A 442 17.24 -7.95 7.68
N LEU A 443 16.32 -7.01 7.77
CA LEU A 443 14.88 -7.31 7.79
C LEU A 443 14.37 -7.74 6.41
N HIS A 444 15.07 -7.32 5.35
CA HIS A 444 14.77 -7.59 3.96
C HIS A 444 15.93 -8.28 3.24
N CYS A 445 16.86 -8.91 3.98
CA CYS A 445 18.05 -9.56 3.42
C CYS A 445 18.89 -8.61 2.53
N GLU A 446 18.88 -7.32 2.88
CA GLU A 446 19.56 -6.24 2.17
C GLU A 446 21.06 -6.22 2.48
N HIS A 447 21.47 -6.76 3.62
CA HIS A 447 22.84 -6.72 4.09
C HIS A 447 23.59 -7.99 3.69
N LYS A 448 24.76 -7.80 3.07
CA LYS A 448 25.67 -8.88 2.67
C LYS A 448 26.98 -8.73 3.40
N LEU A 449 27.34 -9.72 4.22
CA LEU A 449 28.67 -9.83 4.81
C LEU A 449 29.40 -10.97 4.11
N LYS A 450 30.38 -10.59 3.29
CA LYS A 450 31.31 -11.56 2.70
C LYS A 450 32.12 -12.21 3.80
N GLU A 451 32.43 -13.49 3.67
CA GLU A 451 33.23 -14.25 4.65
C GLU A 451 34.55 -13.57 4.99
N GLN A 452 35.24 -13.00 3.98
CA GLN A 452 36.48 -12.22 4.16
C GLN A 452 36.34 -11.00 5.09
N CYS A 453 35.13 -10.49 5.31
CA CYS A 453 34.86 -9.32 6.15
C CYS A 453 34.37 -9.72 7.55
N THR A 454 34.31 -11.01 7.89
CA THR A 454 34.08 -11.47 9.27
C THR A 454 35.22 -11.08 10.20
N ALA A 455 36.43 -10.91 9.64
CA ALA A 455 37.55 -10.27 10.28
C ALA A 455 37.94 -9.00 9.51
N LEU A 456 38.26 -7.95 10.25
CA LEU A 456 38.76 -6.69 9.75
C LEU A 456 40.17 -6.47 10.29
N LYS A 457 40.97 -5.76 9.51
CA LYS A 457 42.19 -5.14 9.98
C LYS A 457 42.06 -3.63 9.90
N ASP A 458 42.62 -2.96 10.89
CA ASP A 458 42.85 -1.53 10.81
C ASP A 458 44.21 -1.20 10.19
N ASN A 459 44.48 0.09 9.99
CA ASN A 459 45.75 0.57 9.46
C ASN A 459 46.95 0.26 10.38
N ASP A 460 46.71 -0.01 11.66
CA ASP A 460 47.73 -0.44 12.62
C ASP A 460 47.92 -1.98 12.61
N ASN A 461 47.30 -2.68 11.65
CA ASN A 461 47.30 -4.14 11.49
C ASN A 461 46.75 -4.89 12.71
N GLN A 462 45.90 -4.24 13.51
CA GLN A 462 45.14 -4.87 14.60
C GLN A 462 43.92 -5.57 14.03
N THR A 463 43.62 -6.76 14.56
CA THR A 463 42.52 -7.58 14.07
C THR A 463 41.28 -7.37 14.91
N TRP A 464 40.17 -7.19 14.21
CA TRP A 464 38.81 -7.10 14.73
C TRP A 464 38.03 -8.26 14.13
N SER A 465 37.17 -8.91 14.87
CA SER A 465 36.30 -9.95 14.30
C SER A 465 34.89 -9.80 14.80
N VAL A 466 33.92 -10.28 14.03
CA VAL A 466 32.53 -10.33 14.48
C VAL A 466 32.48 -11.09 15.80
N ALA A 467 31.78 -10.51 16.78
CA ALA A 467 31.57 -11.16 18.07
C ALA A 467 30.69 -12.42 17.87
N PRO A 468 31.18 -13.62 18.20
CA PRO A 468 30.40 -14.83 18.00
C PRO A 468 29.33 -14.99 19.08
N LEU A 469 28.11 -15.37 18.69
CA LEU A 469 27.12 -15.95 19.60
C LEU A 469 27.32 -17.48 19.71
N PRO A 470 26.86 -18.13 20.80
CA PRO A 470 27.05 -19.57 21.02
C PRO A 470 26.41 -20.44 19.94
N ASP A 471 25.30 -19.97 19.36
CA ASP A 471 24.56 -20.62 18.29
C ASP A 471 25.16 -20.36 16.90
N LYS A 472 26.32 -19.67 16.85
CA LYS A 472 27.00 -19.21 15.63
C LYS A 472 26.22 -18.17 14.82
N SER A 473 25.14 -17.62 15.35
CA SER A 473 24.49 -16.47 14.71
C SER A 473 25.40 -15.24 14.81
N LEU A 474 25.27 -14.35 13.84
CA LEU A 474 26.00 -13.08 13.85
C LEU A 474 25.41 -12.19 14.93
N PHE A 475 26.24 -11.69 15.84
CA PHE A 475 25.80 -10.69 16.78
C PHE A 475 25.62 -9.36 16.06
N THR A 476 24.37 -8.96 15.81
CA THR A 476 24.05 -7.76 15.04
C THR A 476 23.33 -6.71 15.88
N ALA A 477 23.66 -5.43 15.70
CA ALA A 477 22.89 -4.29 16.18
C ALA A 477 22.42 -3.44 14.99
N TYR A 478 21.15 -3.05 14.96
CA TYR A 478 20.48 -2.41 13.83
C TYR A 478 20.64 -3.22 12.53
N GLY A 479 20.61 -4.54 12.65
CA GLY A 479 20.90 -5.44 11.52
C GLY A 479 22.31 -5.29 10.96
N ARG A 480 23.31 -4.86 11.75
CA ARG A 480 24.73 -4.78 11.34
C ARG A 480 25.64 -5.51 12.31
N PRO A 481 26.71 -6.17 11.83
CA PRO A 481 27.58 -6.97 12.68
C PRO A 481 28.33 -6.11 13.71
N LEU A 482 28.45 -6.65 14.92
CA LEU A 482 29.25 -6.09 16.00
C LEU A 482 30.66 -6.68 15.95
N TYR A 483 31.69 -5.83 15.94
CA TYR A 483 33.08 -6.28 15.86
C TYR A 483 33.79 -6.11 17.20
N GLY A 484 34.37 -7.19 17.72
CA GLY A 484 35.24 -7.16 18.90
C GLY A 484 36.72 -7.05 18.50
N TRP A 485 37.48 -6.31 19.30
CA TRP A 485 38.93 -6.19 19.15
C TRP A 485 39.66 -7.31 19.91
N TYR A 486 40.63 -7.98 19.26
CA TYR A 486 41.36 -9.13 19.81
C TYR A 486 42.87 -8.90 20.03
N GLY A 487 43.33 -7.64 20.11
CA GLY A 487 44.74 -7.33 20.29
C GLY A 487 45.29 -7.68 21.68
N SER A 488 46.59 -8.00 21.77
CA SER A 488 47.23 -8.42 23.02
C SER A 488 47.62 -7.26 23.95
N SER A 489 47.79 -6.04 23.42
CA SER A 489 47.92 -4.79 24.17
C SER A 489 48.14 -3.65 23.18
N SER A 490 47.13 -2.81 22.91
CA SER A 490 47.40 -1.54 22.22
C SER A 490 47.54 -0.44 23.27
N ASN A 491 48.69 0.25 23.25
CA ASN A 491 48.87 1.45 24.07
C ASN A 491 47.95 2.60 23.61
N LYS A 492 47.30 2.47 22.44
CA LYS A 492 46.50 3.52 21.81
C LYS A 492 45.25 3.86 22.60
N PHE A 493 44.52 2.86 23.07
CA PHE A 493 43.23 3.06 23.75
C PHE A 493 43.30 2.93 25.28
N ASN A 494 44.51 2.80 25.85
CA ASN A 494 44.73 2.62 27.29
C ASN A 494 43.87 1.50 27.92
N LEU A 495 43.63 0.42 27.19
CA LEU A 495 42.83 -0.71 27.67
C LEU A 495 43.61 -1.48 28.74
N THR A 496 42.95 -1.77 29.87
CA THR A 496 43.50 -2.71 30.85
C THR A 496 43.30 -4.15 30.35
N GLY A 497 44.04 -5.10 30.90
CA GLY A 497 44.00 -6.51 30.44
C GLY A 497 42.61 -7.17 30.49
N ASN A 498 41.68 -6.61 31.27
CA ASN A 498 40.31 -7.12 31.45
C ASN A 498 39.26 -6.34 30.65
N ASP A 499 39.64 -5.25 29.97
CA ASP A 499 38.70 -4.44 29.20
C ASP A 499 38.49 -5.05 27.81
N SER A 500 37.29 -4.83 27.26
CA SER A 500 36.96 -5.20 25.88
C SER A 500 36.60 -3.95 25.09
N LEU A 501 37.02 -3.89 23.83
CA LEU A 501 36.67 -2.81 22.91
C LEU A 501 35.82 -3.40 21.79
N TYR A 502 34.61 -2.87 21.63
CA TYR A 502 33.66 -3.29 20.62
C TYR A 502 33.28 -2.13 19.71
N MET A 503 33.13 -2.43 18.42
CA MET A 503 32.62 -1.51 17.43
C MET A 503 31.16 -1.87 17.14
N VAL A 504 30.25 -0.96 17.49
CA VAL A 504 28.79 -1.15 17.42
C VAL A 504 28.20 -0.07 16.53
N TYR A 505 27.28 -0.43 15.64
CA TYR A 505 26.54 0.55 14.88
C TYR A 505 25.42 1.18 15.75
N SER A 506 25.31 2.50 15.73
CA SER A 506 24.39 3.26 16.58
C SER A 506 23.17 3.83 15.83
N GLY A 507 22.91 3.38 14.61
CA GLY A 507 21.81 3.86 13.77
C GLY A 507 22.25 4.73 12.59
N SER A 508 23.36 5.46 12.71
CA SER A 508 23.97 6.26 11.62
C SER A 508 25.49 6.18 11.53
N ARG A 509 26.15 5.65 12.57
CA ARG A 509 27.62 5.62 12.72
C ARG A 509 28.04 4.34 13.43
N TYR A 510 29.29 3.95 13.25
CA TYR A 510 29.95 2.96 14.10
C TYR A 510 30.63 3.67 15.28
N LEU A 511 30.44 3.14 16.49
CA LEU A 511 31.02 3.62 17.73
C LEU A 511 31.97 2.57 18.29
N GLY A 512 33.19 2.97 18.64
CA GLY A 512 34.13 2.16 19.40
C GLY A 512 33.89 2.36 20.89
N ILE A 513 33.33 1.37 21.57
CA ILE A 513 32.92 1.44 22.98
C ILE A 513 33.78 0.52 23.83
N VAL A 514 34.33 1.06 24.92
CA VAL A 514 35.10 0.31 25.91
C VAL A 514 34.18 -0.22 27.01
N PHE A 515 34.18 -1.53 27.17
CA PHE A 515 33.47 -2.24 28.23
C PHE A 515 34.47 -2.71 29.30
N LYS A 516 34.46 -2.04 30.45
CA LYS A 516 35.40 -2.31 31.54
C LYS A 516 35.15 -3.68 32.17
N GLU A 517 36.23 -4.43 32.43
CA GLU A 517 36.19 -5.73 33.13
C GLU A 517 35.25 -6.78 32.48
N THR A 518 35.05 -6.70 31.17
CA THR A 518 34.10 -7.58 30.44
C THR A 518 34.75 -8.72 29.67
N ARG A 519 36.09 -8.77 29.57
CA ARG A 519 36.80 -9.72 28.70
C ARG A 519 36.52 -11.19 29.02
N PHE A 520 36.15 -11.49 30.26
CA PHE A 520 35.88 -12.85 30.75
C PHE A 520 34.41 -13.07 31.14
N GLN A 521 33.50 -12.19 30.70
CA GLN A 521 32.08 -12.35 30.97
C GLN A 521 31.50 -13.48 30.13
N ASP A 522 30.50 -14.15 30.69
CA ASP A 522 29.82 -15.24 30.01
C ASP A 522 28.86 -14.71 28.92
N VAL A 523 28.31 -15.64 28.16
CA VAL A 523 27.33 -15.35 27.11
C VAL A 523 26.08 -14.70 27.69
N ASN A 524 25.66 -15.10 28.89
CA ASN A 524 24.43 -14.61 29.51
C ASN A 524 24.53 -13.11 29.82
N PHE A 525 25.70 -12.66 30.26
CA PHE A 525 25.99 -11.24 30.43
C PHE A 525 25.79 -10.45 29.14
N TRP A 526 26.30 -10.96 28.01
CA TRP A 526 26.16 -10.31 26.71
C TRP A 526 24.73 -10.34 26.19
N GLN A 527 24.01 -11.45 26.37
CA GLN A 527 22.59 -11.55 26.03
C GLN A 527 21.74 -10.57 26.84
N SER A 528 21.98 -10.48 28.15
CA SER A 528 21.29 -9.51 29.02
C SER A 528 21.65 -8.06 28.67
N THR A 529 22.91 -7.80 28.31
CA THR A 529 23.32 -6.46 27.86
C THR A 529 22.67 -6.11 26.52
N ALA A 530 22.55 -7.10 25.61
CA ALA A 530 21.93 -6.93 24.30
C ALA A 530 20.43 -6.67 24.40
N SER A 531 19.71 -7.41 25.25
CA SER A 531 18.25 -7.34 25.40
C SER A 531 17.73 -6.00 25.89
N ASP A 532 18.61 -5.16 26.45
CA ASP A 532 18.30 -3.78 26.79
C ASP A 532 19.28 -2.78 26.19
N TYR A 533 20.10 -3.14 25.20
CA TYR A 533 21.00 -2.16 24.62
C TYR A 533 20.24 -1.12 23.80
N HIS A 534 20.51 0.14 24.09
CA HIS A 534 20.06 1.26 23.29
C HIS A 534 21.12 2.36 23.38
N PRO A 535 21.69 2.87 22.27
CA PRO A 535 22.83 3.78 22.33
C PRO A 535 22.61 4.98 23.24
N PHE A 536 21.45 5.64 23.17
CA PHE A 536 21.14 6.78 24.05
C PHE A 536 21.22 6.46 25.56
N TRP A 537 20.84 5.24 25.96
CA TRP A 537 20.77 4.83 27.37
C TRP A 537 22.00 4.06 27.84
N SER A 538 22.70 3.39 26.92
CA SER A 538 23.82 2.48 27.20
C SER A 538 25.18 3.09 26.88
N VAL A 539 25.24 3.99 25.91
CA VAL A 539 26.50 4.63 25.52
C VAL A 539 26.71 5.84 26.43
N GLU A 540 27.47 5.62 27.48
CA GLU A 540 28.18 6.74 28.11
C GLU A 540 29.19 7.24 27.09
N LEU A 541 29.05 8.48 26.62
CA LEU A 541 30.02 9.09 25.68
C LEU A 541 31.46 9.03 26.23
N ASN A 542 31.61 8.97 27.55
CA ASN A 542 32.90 8.78 28.24
C ASN A 542 33.54 7.40 28.02
N LYS A 543 32.77 6.42 27.53
CA LYS A 543 33.25 5.07 27.16
C LYS A 543 33.49 4.94 25.66
N THR A 544 33.07 5.90 24.85
CA THR A 544 33.28 5.90 23.41
C THR A 544 34.67 6.50 23.11
N VAL A 545 35.53 5.69 22.48
CA VAL A 545 36.91 6.09 22.15
C VAL A 545 37.05 6.60 20.71
N PHE A 546 36.20 6.14 19.80
CA PHE A 546 36.17 6.61 18.41
C PHE A 546 34.77 6.51 17.81
N VAL A 547 34.56 7.25 16.74
CA VAL A 547 33.30 7.31 16.00
C VAL A 547 33.57 7.36 14.49
N SER A 548 32.74 6.71 13.69
CA SER A 548 32.82 6.80 12.23
C SER A 548 32.19 8.08 11.70
N ALA A 549 32.52 8.45 10.46
CA ALA A 549 31.66 9.32 9.66
C ALA A 549 30.24 8.71 9.55
N PRO A 550 29.17 9.53 9.34
CA PRO A 550 27.85 9.00 9.05
C PRO A 550 27.91 8.04 7.87
N THR A 551 27.29 6.88 8.00
CA THR A 551 27.31 5.85 6.97
C THR A 551 26.07 4.98 7.05
N THR A 552 25.59 4.52 5.90
CA THR A 552 24.56 3.48 5.78
C THR A 552 25.17 2.14 5.36
N GLU A 553 26.51 2.05 5.30
CA GLU A 553 27.25 0.87 4.86
C GLU A 553 27.22 -0.27 5.89
N THR A 554 26.94 -1.48 5.42
CA THR A 554 26.79 -2.71 6.23
C THR A 554 28.05 -3.05 7.01
N THR A 555 29.19 -2.61 6.50
CA THR A 555 30.50 -2.84 7.10
C THR A 555 31.20 -1.51 7.32
N PRO A 556 32.12 -1.41 8.30
CA PRO A 556 32.91 -0.21 8.53
C PRO A 556 34.03 -0.02 7.50
N VAL A 557 34.15 -0.91 6.51
CA VAL A 557 35.21 -0.89 5.50
C VAL A 557 34.99 0.27 4.54
N GLY A 558 36.06 1.04 4.28
CA GLY A 558 35.97 2.25 3.46
C GLY A 558 35.34 3.45 4.19
N VAL A 559 34.92 3.30 5.44
CA VAL A 559 34.36 4.40 6.25
C VAL A 559 35.48 5.08 7.04
N ASP A 560 35.48 6.41 7.06
CA ASP A 560 36.42 7.18 7.87
C ASP A 560 36.07 7.11 9.35
N PHE A 561 37.10 7.03 10.19
CA PHE A 561 36.96 7.01 11.65
C PHE A 561 37.74 8.14 12.29
N PHE A 562 37.22 8.60 13.42
CA PHE A 562 37.75 9.70 14.19
C PHE A 562 37.89 9.28 15.65
N GLU A 563 39.09 9.46 16.20
CA GLU A 563 39.33 9.33 17.62
C GLU A 563 38.70 10.53 18.35
N MET A 564 37.98 10.23 19.43
CA MET A 564 37.32 11.25 20.24
C MET A 564 38.34 11.87 21.20
N GLY A 565 38.50 13.18 21.10
CA GLY A 565 39.40 13.99 21.91
C GLY A 565 38.72 14.64 23.10
N GLU A 566 39.15 15.86 23.41
CA GLU A 566 38.56 16.67 24.47
C GLU A 566 37.07 16.92 24.20
N GLN A 567 36.26 16.74 25.24
CA GLN A 567 34.84 17.09 25.23
C GLN A 567 34.66 18.49 25.84
N GLY A 568 33.69 19.24 25.33
CA GLY A 568 33.34 20.56 25.85
C GLY A 568 32.19 21.16 25.05
N GLU A 569 31.49 22.15 25.62
CA GLU A 569 30.32 22.81 25.02
C GLU A 569 30.61 23.46 23.65
N GLN A 570 31.88 23.78 23.38
CA GLN A 570 32.34 24.33 22.10
C GLN A 570 32.42 23.28 20.98
N TYR A 571 32.31 22.00 21.31
CA TYR A 571 32.35 20.88 20.38
C TYR A 571 31.00 20.18 20.38
N GLY A 572 30.63 19.61 19.24
CA GLY A 572 29.41 18.81 19.14
C GLY A 572 29.50 17.51 19.95
N PRO A 573 28.56 16.57 19.71
CA PRO A 573 28.31 15.47 20.64
C PRO A 573 29.46 14.48 20.85
N PHE A 574 30.41 14.48 19.94
CA PHE A 574 31.54 13.56 19.95
C PHE A 574 32.87 14.26 20.30
N GLY A 575 32.81 15.50 20.84
CA GLY A 575 33.99 16.27 21.19
C GLY A 575 34.84 16.66 19.97
N VAL A 576 36.12 16.90 20.20
CA VAL A 576 37.10 17.06 19.11
C VAL A 576 37.27 15.72 18.39
N LEU A 577 37.19 15.74 17.06
CA LEU A 577 37.35 14.54 16.24
C LEU A 577 38.70 14.56 15.52
N TYR A 578 39.62 13.67 15.92
CA TYR A 578 40.91 13.49 15.27
C TYR A 578 40.84 12.37 14.24
N PRO A 579 41.13 12.62 12.95
CA PRO A 579 41.04 11.58 11.94
C PRO A 579 42.04 10.45 12.23
N MET A 580 41.56 9.20 12.29
CA MET A 580 42.41 8.03 12.53
C MET A 580 43.25 7.64 11.31
N GLN A 581 43.00 8.27 10.16
CA GLN A 581 43.76 8.11 8.93
C GLN A 581 43.91 9.46 8.22
N TYR A 582 45.10 9.72 7.68
CA TYR A 582 45.37 10.92 6.89
C TYR A 582 45.94 10.57 5.50
N PRO A 583 45.41 11.14 4.41
CA PRO A 583 44.20 11.99 4.36
C PRO A 583 42.92 11.18 4.63
N PRO A 584 41.83 11.83 5.08
CA PRO A 584 40.51 11.19 5.15
C PRO A 584 40.00 10.79 3.75
N GLY A 585 39.01 9.91 3.69
CA GLY A 585 38.34 9.45 2.47
C GLY A 585 38.82 8.09 1.96
N ARG A 586 39.73 7.42 2.67
CA ARG A 586 40.23 6.07 2.31
C ARG A 586 39.63 4.96 3.15
N GLY A 587 39.01 5.31 4.28
CA GLY A 587 38.52 4.36 5.26
C GLY A 587 39.62 3.75 6.14
N TYR A 588 39.28 3.55 7.42
CA TYR A 588 40.23 3.08 8.42
C TYR A 588 40.36 1.54 8.48
N PHE A 589 39.29 0.82 8.15
CA PHE A 589 39.23 -0.64 8.20
C PHE A 589 39.21 -1.27 6.80
N TYR A 590 39.79 -2.46 6.67
CA TYR A 590 39.73 -3.31 5.49
C TYR A 590 39.48 -4.78 5.88
N CYS A 591 38.82 -5.53 4.99
CA CYS A 591 38.55 -6.96 5.20
C CYS A 591 39.85 -7.77 5.18
N VAL A 592 39.96 -8.75 6.08
CA VAL A 592 41.06 -9.72 6.04
C VAL A 592 40.69 -10.76 5.00
N GLY A 593 41.22 -10.61 3.78
CA GLY A 593 41.10 -11.63 2.74
C GLY A 593 41.50 -13.03 3.24
N PRO A 594 40.99 -14.10 2.62
CA PRO A 594 41.36 -15.47 2.97
C PRO A 594 42.86 -15.75 2.84
#